data_AF-A0A6I6A7V7-F1
#
_entry.id   AF-A0A6I6A7V7-F1
#
_cell.length_a   1.000
_cell.length_b   1.000
_cell.length_c   1.000
_cell.angle_alpha   90.00
_cell.angle_beta   90.00
_cell.angle_gamma   90.00
#
_symmetry.space_group_name_H-M   'P 1'
#
loop_
_entity.id
_entity.type
_entity.pdbx_description
1 polymer ?
#
loop_
_entity_poly.entity_id
_entity_poly.type
_entity_poly.pdbx_seq_one_letter_code
_entity_poly.pdbx_strand_id
1 'polypeptide(L)'
;MMKSIEEEILEVFVTSARQTEHKARNAKVALAYYGFSNDILPTLEFISEKYSIGTRERVRQILEEFFTTNSRIKQIDGIQGAAKLVSSKPVSFWSEIKSALCKFGFIPQYYLAAHLHVLLKDLGMCEEFELYTPTGEKVARSNAAKFEQFLFVHKDVKKNVMRDIITLRNFPSRHGMITLDALELTHFNDQEIKRLINGIPESWQCLHENQTWFLFEDRDNRLINLMEKAYCTGSSCEIERLAETLENGLRSRSSKLPFPPVAVIQQFLRSSKLTRVQNEFVTFHGEKGTLSDIENECIHFFDSIDREPVDSPKLKRHLKSLEYGDSLINKTVHNSPLIHIDKTGGRKTYQFSLVCNKDDDSTGNQKDDRYQEFVNRLKDIAELGTDAEHEANRRREQDLLREWIFGDKLCESCAICGKEFESAALRTAHKKKRSECSEAERIDPYVVMPICLFGCDYLYENKFVTIREGKVATGPEEPLSSASKEAISQIVGREVEGRWIAGKSDYFH
;
A
#
# COMPACT_ATOMS: atom_id res chain seq x y z
N MET A 1 -12.93 -23.97 23.41
CA MET A 1 -12.07 -23.28 22.44
C MET A 1 -12.16 -24.08 21.15
N MET A 2 -12.49 -23.48 20.02
CA MET A 2 -12.45 -24.20 18.73
C MET A 2 -10.99 -24.55 18.43
N LYS A 3 -10.75 -25.72 17.84
CA LYS A 3 -9.40 -26.15 17.48
C LYS A 3 -8.97 -25.48 16.18
N SER A 4 -7.68 -25.29 16.02
CA SER A 4 -7.12 -24.84 14.75
C SER A 4 -7.23 -25.95 13.70
N ILE A 5 -7.18 -25.56 12.42
CA ILE A 5 -7.15 -26.54 11.32
C ILE A 5 -5.94 -27.47 11.47
N GLU A 6 -4.79 -26.95 11.92
CA GLU A 6 -3.59 -27.73 12.18
C GLU A 6 -3.82 -28.82 13.26
N GLU A 7 -4.40 -28.44 14.40
CA GLU A 7 -4.70 -29.37 15.50
C GLU A 7 -5.70 -30.45 15.08
N GLU A 8 -6.76 -30.07 14.37
CA GLU A 8 -7.77 -31.02 13.89
C GLU A 8 -7.19 -31.99 12.83
N ILE A 9 -6.35 -31.50 11.92
CA ILE A 9 -5.62 -32.36 10.98
C ILE A 9 -4.77 -33.37 11.76
N LEU A 10 -3.98 -32.93 12.74
CA LEU A 10 -3.16 -33.83 13.57
C LEU A 10 -4.02 -34.91 14.25
N GLU A 11 -5.15 -34.54 14.82
CA GLU A 11 -6.08 -35.47 15.48
C GLU A 11 -6.67 -36.50 14.51
N VAL A 12 -7.05 -36.08 13.30
CA VAL A 12 -7.52 -37.01 12.26
C VAL A 12 -6.43 -38.03 11.90
N PHE A 13 -5.17 -37.60 11.82
CA PHE A 13 -4.05 -38.50 11.55
C PHE A 13 -3.80 -39.49 12.71
N VAL A 14 -3.82 -39.01 13.96
CA VAL A 14 -3.64 -39.84 15.17
C VAL A 14 -4.75 -40.89 15.28
N THR A 15 -6.01 -40.48 15.12
CA THR A 15 -7.21 -41.33 15.29
C THR A 15 -7.53 -42.21 14.08
N SER A 16 -6.75 -42.15 13.00
CA SER A 16 -6.95 -43.00 11.82
C SER A 16 -6.69 -44.48 12.14
N ALA A 17 -7.54 -45.39 11.63
CA ALA A 17 -7.46 -46.83 11.95
C ALA A 17 -6.22 -47.53 11.36
N ARG A 18 -5.55 -46.95 10.36
CA ARG A 18 -4.35 -47.50 9.71
C ARG A 18 -3.11 -47.24 10.57
N GLN A 19 -2.73 -48.16 11.47
CA GLN A 19 -1.46 -48.04 12.20
C GLN A 19 -0.26 -48.17 11.25
N THR A 20 0.51 -47.09 11.09
CA THR A 20 1.81 -47.11 10.42
C THR A 20 2.84 -46.43 11.31
N GLU A 21 4.08 -46.91 11.28
CA GLU A 21 5.21 -46.36 12.04
C GLU A 21 5.54 -44.91 11.65
N HIS A 22 5.01 -44.44 10.53
CA HIS A 22 5.32 -43.13 9.93
C HIS A 22 4.19 -42.10 10.01
N LYS A 23 3.10 -42.37 10.76
CA LYS A 23 1.95 -41.45 10.87
C LYS A 23 2.33 -40.01 11.21
N ALA A 24 3.18 -39.82 12.22
CA ALA A 24 3.60 -38.49 12.67
C ALA A 24 4.37 -37.74 11.59
N ARG A 25 5.23 -38.43 10.82
CA ARG A 25 5.95 -37.85 9.69
C ARG A 25 4.99 -37.48 8.56
N ASN A 26 4.05 -38.38 8.22
CA ASN A 26 3.08 -38.13 7.15
C ASN A 26 2.15 -36.95 7.47
N ALA A 27 1.76 -36.79 8.74
CA ALA A 27 0.99 -35.62 9.19
C ALA A 27 1.80 -34.33 9.01
N LYS A 28 3.09 -34.32 9.42
CA LYS A 28 3.99 -33.18 9.20
C LYS A 28 4.17 -32.85 7.71
N VAL A 29 4.26 -33.87 6.85
CA VAL A 29 4.33 -33.70 5.39
C VAL A 29 3.09 -32.98 4.86
N ALA A 30 1.89 -33.42 5.28
CA ALA A 30 0.64 -32.79 4.86
C ALA A 30 0.52 -31.35 5.38
N LEU A 31 0.78 -31.13 6.67
CA LEU A 31 0.77 -29.79 7.28
C LEU A 31 1.74 -28.84 6.59
N ALA A 32 2.96 -29.28 6.30
CA ALA A 32 3.95 -28.47 5.61
C ALA A 32 3.52 -28.12 4.18
N TYR A 33 3.00 -29.10 3.44
CA TYR A 33 2.52 -28.87 2.07
C TYR A 33 1.36 -27.87 2.02
N TYR A 34 0.44 -27.93 2.99
CA TYR A 34 -0.70 -27.02 3.09
C TYR A 34 -0.42 -25.75 3.90
N GLY A 35 0.84 -25.40 4.18
CA GLY A 35 1.20 -24.07 4.72
C GLY A 35 1.03 -23.89 6.22
N PHE A 36 0.95 -24.98 6.98
CA PHE A 36 1.09 -24.99 8.44
C PHE A 36 2.58 -25.17 8.84
N SER A 37 3.48 -24.73 7.97
CA SER A 37 4.92 -24.63 8.21
C SER A 37 5.44 -23.32 7.63
N ASN A 38 6.70 -22.99 7.86
CA ASN A 38 7.29 -21.72 7.41
C ASN A 38 7.59 -21.68 5.90
N ASP A 39 7.36 -22.75 5.14
CA ASP A 39 7.70 -22.79 3.70
C ASP A 39 6.57 -22.25 2.82
N ILE A 40 6.90 -21.35 1.89
CA ILE A 40 5.93 -20.74 0.96
C ILE A 40 5.72 -21.65 -0.25
N LEU A 41 4.49 -22.16 -0.42
CA LEU A 41 4.09 -23.07 -1.53
C LEU A 41 5.18 -24.11 -1.91
N PRO A 42 5.61 -24.97 -0.97
CA PRO A 42 6.72 -25.89 -1.20
C PRO A 42 6.42 -26.88 -2.34
N THR A 43 7.43 -27.27 -3.13
CA THR A 43 7.26 -28.35 -4.11
C THR A 43 7.16 -29.71 -3.42
N LEU A 44 6.61 -30.71 -4.14
CA LEU A 44 6.66 -32.10 -3.68
C LEU A 44 8.11 -32.58 -3.53
N GLU A 45 9.03 -32.14 -4.38
CA GLU A 45 10.46 -32.43 -4.30
C GLU A 45 11.06 -31.87 -3.00
N PHE A 46 10.81 -30.60 -2.69
CA PHE A 46 11.31 -29.94 -1.48
C PHE A 46 10.77 -30.63 -0.21
N ILE A 47 9.47 -30.96 -0.19
CA ILE A 47 8.88 -31.72 0.92
C ILE A 47 9.51 -33.11 1.03
N SER A 48 9.81 -33.76 -0.09
CA SER A 48 10.44 -35.08 -0.09
C SER A 48 11.83 -35.05 0.54
N GLU A 49 12.63 -34.05 0.18
CA GLU A 49 13.97 -33.80 0.75
C GLU A 49 13.88 -33.46 2.24
N LYS A 50 13.06 -32.45 2.59
CA LYS A 50 12.90 -31.94 3.96
C LYS A 50 12.50 -33.02 4.96
N TYR A 51 11.65 -33.96 4.55
CA TYR A 51 11.13 -35.02 5.43
C TYR A 51 11.70 -36.42 5.12
N SER A 52 12.72 -36.52 4.26
CA SER A 52 13.37 -37.79 3.90
C SER A 52 12.37 -38.87 3.44
N ILE A 53 11.44 -38.50 2.55
CA ILE A 53 10.38 -39.38 2.02
C ILE A 53 10.85 -40.17 0.80
N GLY A 54 11.90 -39.71 0.11
CA GLY A 54 12.52 -40.36 -1.04
C GLY A 54 12.17 -39.66 -2.35
N THR A 55 10.96 -39.88 -2.89
CA THR A 55 10.55 -39.33 -4.19
C THR A 55 9.37 -38.36 -4.08
N ARG A 56 9.21 -37.47 -5.06
CA ARG A 56 8.00 -36.62 -5.23
C ARG A 56 6.71 -37.44 -5.27
N GLU A 57 6.77 -38.63 -5.88
CA GLU A 57 5.59 -39.48 -6.07
C GLU A 57 5.16 -40.08 -4.74
N ARG A 58 6.12 -40.43 -3.89
CA ARG A 58 5.82 -40.92 -2.55
C ARG A 58 5.16 -39.85 -1.68
N VAL A 59 5.55 -38.58 -1.83
CA VAL A 59 4.87 -37.45 -1.16
C VAL A 59 3.43 -37.33 -1.65
N ARG A 60 3.20 -37.38 -2.98
CA ARG A 60 1.84 -37.35 -3.54
C ARG A 60 0.97 -38.47 -2.98
N GLN A 61 1.47 -39.70 -2.95
CA GLN A 61 0.75 -40.84 -2.37
C GLN A 61 0.38 -40.61 -0.91
N ILE A 62 1.28 -40.03 -0.10
CA ILE A 62 0.97 -39.70 1.30
C ILE A 62 -0.17 -38.69 1.40
N LEU A 63 -0.14 -37.63 0.58
CA LEU A 63 -1.21 -36.63 0.54
C LEU A 63 -2.53 -37.27 0.09
N GLU A 64 -2.50 -38.11 -0.93
CA GLU A 64 -3.70 -38.79 -1.43
C GLU A 64 -4.30 -39.77 -0.40
N GLU A 65 -3.48 -40.65 0.16
CA GLU A 65 -3.92 -41.73 1.05
C GLU A 65 -4.42 -41.25 2.41
N PHE A 66 -3.86 -40.16 2.94
CA PHE A 66 -4.13 -39.72 4.31
C PHE A 66 -4.87 -38.39 4.39
N PHE A 67 -4.83 -37.58 3.34
CA PHE A 67 -5.38 -36.23 3.34
C PHE A 67 -6.56 -36.10 2.37
N THR A 68 -6.34 -36.12 1.06
CA THR A 68 -7.37 -35.71 0.08
C THR A 68 -8.55 -36.69 -0.01
N THR A 69 -8.30 -37.99 0.18
CA THR A 69 -9.35 -39.02 0.18
C THR A 69 -10.05 -39.20 1.53
N ASN A 70 -9.54 -38.56 2.59
CA ASN A 70 -10.06 -38.72 3.93
C ASN A 70 -11.24 -37.76 4.17
N SER A 71 -12.46 -38.29 4.16
CA SER A 71 -13.68 -37.50 4.35
C SER A 71 -13.71 -36.70 5.66
N ARG A 72 -13.02 -37.16 6.71
CA ARG A 72 -12.95 -36.43 8.00
C ARG A 72 -12.21 -35.10 7.87
N ILE A 73 -11.20 -35.01 6.99
CA ILE A 73 -10.48 -33.77 6.74
C ILE A 73 -11.44 -32.72 6.17
N LYS A 74 -12.31 -33.11 5.25
CA LYS A 74 -13.32 -32.19 4.70
C LYS A 74 -14.32 -31.72 5.78
N GLN A 75 -14.54 -32.48 6.85
CA GLN A 75 -15.48 -32.11 7.92
C GLN A 75 -14.89 -31.19 8.99
N ILE A 76 -13.60 -30.83 8.89
CA ILE A 76 -12.96 -29.88 9.82
C ILE A 76 -13.67 -28.52 9.71
N ASP A 77 -14.10 -28.00 10.86
CA ASP A 77 -14.93 -26.79 10.94
C ASP A 77 -14.24 -25.59 10.27
N GLY A 78 -12.94 -25.42 10.52
CA GLY A 78 -12.16 -24.34 9.92
C GLY A 78 -12.06 -24.43 8.39
N ILE A 79 -11.99 -25.65 7.83
CA ILE A 79 -11.93 -25.88 6.38
C ILE A 79 -13.30 -25.61 5.73
N GLN A 80 -14.38 -26.10 6.35
CA GLN A 80 -15.76 -25.80 5.92
C GLN A 80 -16.07 -24.30 5.99
N GLY A 81 -15.67 -23.66 7.08
CA GLY A 81 -15.77 -22.21 7.27
C GLY A 81 -15.02 -21.45 6.17
N ALA A 82 -13.79 -21.85 5.87
CA ALA A 82 -12.99 -21.22 4.83
C ALA A 82 -13.61 -21.37 3.43
N ALA A 83 -14.09 -22.56 3.08
CA ALA A 83 -14.78 -22.80 1.81
C ALA A 83 -16.03 -21.94 1.68
N LYS A 84 -16.85 -21.87 2.73
CA LYS A 84 -18.06 -21.04 2.78
C LYS A 84 -17.74 -19.54 2.63
N LEU A 85 -16.66 -19.06 3.24
CA LEU A 85 -16.22 -17.67 3.11
C LEU A 85 -15.74 -17.37 1.68
N VAL A 86 -14.94 -18.26 1.09
CA VAL A 86 -14.47 -18.14 -0.32
C VAL A 86 -15.66 -18.08 -1.26
N SER A 87 -16.62 -19.00 -1.12
CA SER A 87 -17.78 -19.11 -2.00
C SER A 87 -18.93 -18.17 -1.66
N SER A 88 -18.76 -17.27 -0.68
CA SER A 88 -19.84 -16.38 -0.22
C SER A 88 -20.23 -15.32 -1.25
N LYS A 89 -19.29 -14.95 -2.14
CA LYS A 89 -19.47 -13.97 -3.21
C LYS A 89 -18.73 -14.44 -4.47
N PRO A 90 -19.08 -13.94 -5.67
CA PRO A 90 -18.31 -14.20 -6.89
C PRO A 90 -16.86 -13.72 -6.82
N VAL A 91 -16.58 -12.71 -5.99
CA VAL A 91 -15.24 -12.21 -5.68
C VAL A 91 -15.12 -12.06 -4.17
N SER A 92 -14.16 -12.76 -3.57
CA SER A 92 -13.92 -12.75 -2.13
C SER A 92 -12.48 -12.31 -1.83
N PHE A 93 -12.32 -11.37 -0.91
CA PHE A 93 -11.01 -10.82 -0.55
C PHE A 93 -10.35 -11.65 0.54
N TRP A 94 -9.05 -11.94 0.36
CA TRP A 94 -8.27 -12.68 1.33
C TRP A 94 -8.23 -12.02 2.70
N SER A 95 -8.13 -10.70 2.79
CA SER A 95 -8.11 -9.99 4.07
C SER A 95 -9.36 -10.25 4.92
N GLU A 96 -10.54 -10.35 4.30
CA GLU A 96 -11.80 -10.65 4.99
C GLU A 96 -11.84 -12.11 5.46
N ILE A 97 -11.49 -13.03 4.57
CA ILE A 97 -11.42 -14.47 4.87
C ILE A 97 -10.43 -14.71 6.02
N LYS A 98 -9.22 -14.15 5.91
CA LYS A 98 -8.14 -14.27 6.90
C LYS A 98 -8.58 -13.72 8.25
N SER A 99 -9.17 -12.51 8.27
CA SER A 99 -9.65 -11.90 9.51
C SER A 99 -10.70 -12.78 10.20
N ALA A 100 -11.64 -13.35 9.45
CA ALA A 100 -12.66 -14.23 10.00
C ALA A 100 -12.05 -15.53 10.55
N LEU A 101 -11.18 -16.20 9.80
CA LEU A 101 -10.56 -17.46 10.22
C LEU A 101 -9.62 -17.28 11.42
N CYS A 102 -8.84 -16.19 11.45
CA CYS A 102 -7.97 -15.87 12.60
C CYS A 102 -8.78 -15.55 13.86
N LYS A 103 -9.92 -14.84 13.73
CA LYS A 103 -10.80 -14.50 14.87
C LYS A 103 -11.30 -15.75 15.61
N PHE A 104 -11.53 -16.85 14.89
CA PHE A 104 -11.95 -18.12 15.47
C PHE A 104 -10.79 -19.06 15.81
N GLY A 105 -9.54 -18.65 15.57
CA GLY A 105 -8.35 -19.46 15.84
C GLY A 105 -8.11 -20.60 14.84
N PHE A 106 -8.77 -20.59 13.67
CA PHE A 106 -8.64 -21.66 12.70
C PHE A 106 -7.30 -21.68 11.97
N ILE A 107 -6.72 -20.51 11.72
CA ILE A 107 -5.42 -20.34 11.06
C ILE A 107 -4.55 -19.33 11.82
N PRO A 108 -3.22 -19.45 11.73
CA PRO A 108 -2.32 -18.44 12.25
C PRO A 108 -2.29 -17.18 11.38
N GLN A 109 -1.84 -16.06 11.97
CA GLN A 109 -1.75 -14.76 11.28
C GLN A 109 -0.79 -14.74 10.09
N TYR A 110 0.18 -15.65 10.01
CA TYR A 110 1.12 -15.74 8.90
C TYR A 110 0.63 -16.65 7.76
N TYR A 111 -0.53 -17.31 7.92
CA TYR A 111 -1.07 -18.19 6.89
C TYR A 111 -1.36 -17.41 5.60
N LEU A 112 -1.08 -18.02 4.44
CA LEU A 112 -1.18 -17.36 3.13
C LEU A 112 -2.41 -17.81 2.35
N ALA A 113 -2.96 -16.90 1.55
CA ALA A 113 -4.10 -17.17 0.66
C ALA A 113 -3.81 -18.35 -0.29
N ALA A 114 -2.57 -18.43 -0.78
CA ALA A 114 -2.15 -19.45 -1.71
C ALA A 114 -2.20 -20.87 -1.11
N HIS A 115 -1.83 -21.00 0.17
CA HIS A 115 -1.95 -22.27 0.90
C HIS A 115 -3.42 -22.66 1.10
N LEU A 116 -4.28 -21.71 1.45
CA LEU A 116 -5.72 -21.97 1.52
C LEU A 116 -6.28 -22.45 0.17
N HIS A 117 -5.91 -21.78 -0.92
CA HIS A 117 -6.37 -22.14 -2.25
C HIS A 117 -5.94 -23.56 -2.65
N VAL A 118 -4.69 -23.96 -2.38
CA VAL A 118 -4.22 -25.33 -2.62
C VAL A 118 -4.98 -26.33 -1.74
N LEU A 119 -5.15 -26.02 -0.46
CA LEU A 119 -5.90 -26.87 0.50
C LEU A 119 -7.34 -27.15 0.03
N LEU A 120 -8.09 -26.10 -0.30
CA LEU A 120 -9.49 -26.24 -0.72
C LEU A 120 -9.58 -27.01 -2.04
N LYS A 121 -8.73 -26.65 -3.01
CA LYS A 121 -8.71 -27.29 -4.33
C LYS A 121 -8.41 -28.79 -4.24
N ASP A 122 -7.39 -29.20 -3.48
CA ASP A 122 -7.02 -30.61 -3.35
C ASP A 122 -8.08 -31.43 -2.60
N LEU A 123 -8.90 -30.76 -1.77
CA LEU A 123 -10.07 -31.36 -1.12
C LEU A 123 -11.31 -31.35 -2.02
N GLY A 124 -11.22 -30.88 -3.27
CA GLY A 124 -12.36 -30.75 -4.17
C GLY A 124 -13.42 -29.77 -3.65
N MET A 125 -12.97 -28.73 -2.95
CA MET A 125 -13.80 -27.63 -2.45
C MET A 125 -13.44 -26.35 -3.20
N CYS A 126 -14.44 -25.55 -3.57
CA CYS A 126 -14.24 -24.29 -4.29
C CYS A 126 -13.50 -24.44 -5.63
N GLU A 127 -13.70 -25.54 -6.38
CA GLU A 127 -12.98 -25.82 -7.64
C GLU A 127 -13.26 -24.79 -8.73
N GLU A 128 -14.41 -24.13 -8.64
CA GLU A 128 -14.90 -23.03 -9.45
C GLU A 128 -14.25 -21.66 -9.15
N PHE A 129 -13.41 -21.57 -8.13
CA PHE A 129 -12.65 -20.36 -7.79
C PHE A 129 -11.18 -20.48 -8.19
N GLU A 130 -10.60 -19.35 -8.62
CA GLU A 130 -9.18 -19.20 -8.88
C GLU A 130 -8.62 -18.04 -8.04
N LEU A 131 -7.35 -18.15 -7.62
CA LEU A 131 -6.68 -17.11 -6.84
C LEU A 131 -5.87 -16.14 -7.71
N TYR A 132 -6.11 -14.84 -7.51
CA TYR A 132 -5.44 -13.74 -8.21
C TYR A 132 -4.81 -12.74 -7.25
N THR A 133 -3.73 -12.12 -7.70
CA THR A 133 -3.11 -10.93 -7.11
C THR A 133 -4.01 -9.70 -7.34
N PRO A 134 -3.83 -8.60 -6.58
CA PRO A 134 -4.60 -7.37 -6.78
C PRO A 134 -4.26 -6.68 -8.10
N THR A 135 -3.14 -7.06 -8.73
CA THR A 135 -2.72 -6.62 -10.05
C THR A 135 -3.36 -7.41 -11.20
N GLY A 136 -4.10 -8.49 -10.91
CA GLY A 136 -4.79 -9.33 -11.89
C GLY A 136 -3.99 -10.54 -12.40
N GLU A 137 -2.79 -10.76 -11.85
CA GLU A 137 -1.98 -11.94 -12.17
C GLU A 137 -2.46 -13.17 -11.40
N LYS A 138 -2.39 -14.35 -12.02
CA LYS A 138 -2.66 -15.60 -11.32
C LYS A 138 -1.57 -15.86 -10.27
N VAL A 139 -1.96 -16.32 -9.09
CA VAL A 139 -0.99 -16.60 -8.02
C VAL A 139 -0.11 -17.81 -8.35
N ALA A 140 1.19 -17.62 -8.15
CA ALA A 140 2.26 -18.60 -8.29
C ALA A 140 3.28 -18.43 -7.15
N ARG A 141 4.26 -19.33 -7.03
CA ARG A 141 5.26 -19.26 -5.95
C ARG A 141 5.99 -17.91 -5.88
N SER A 142 6.30 -17.31 -7.02
CA SER A 142 7.03 -16.04 -7.10
C SER A 142 6.23 -14.82 -6.61
N ASN A 143 4.91 -14.92 -6.42
CA ASN A 143 4.06 -13.81 -5.97
C ASN A 143 3.09 -14.17 -4.83
N ALA A 144 3.16 -15.40 -4.29
CA ALA A 144 2.26 -15.91 -3.26
C ALA A 144 2.36 -15.20 -1.89
N ALA A 145 3.46 -14.50 -1.64
CA ALA A 145 3.67 -13.70 -0.44
C ALA A 145 4.00 -12.23 -0.75
N LYS A 146 3.95 -11.81 -2.02
CA LYS A 146 4.31 -10.44 -2.44
C LYS A 146 3.26 -9.40 -2.10
N PHE A 147 2.02 -9.83 -1.93
CA PHE A 147 0.88 -8.95 -1.70
C PHE A 147 0.23 -9.31 -0.37
N GLU A 148 -0.27 -8.31 0.34
CA GLU A 148 -1.09 -8.56 1.53
C GLU A 148 -2.52 -8.98 1.16
N GLN A 149 -2.96 -8.60 -0.04
CA GLN A 149 -4.29 -8.86 -0.55
C GLN A 149 -4.24 -9.88 -1.68
N PHE A 150 -5.24 -10.76 -1.73
CA PHE A 150 -5.50 -11.64 -2.86
C PHE A 150 -7.00 -11.78 -3.07
N LEU A 151 -7.40 -12.18 -4.28
CA LEU A 151 -8.80 -12.34 -4.66
C LEU A 151 -9.07 -13.78 -5.05
N PHE A 152 -10.04 -14.39 -4.37
CA PHE A 152 -10.69 -15.60 -4.86
C PHE A 152 -11.78 -15.17 -5.85
N VAL A 153 -11.64 -15.56 -7.11
CA VAL A 153 -12.51 -15.14 -8.20
C VAL A 153 -13.19 -16.35 -8.81
N HIS A 154 -14.52 -16.34 -8.83
CA HIS A 154 -15.31 -17.36 -9.50
C HIS A 154 -15.07 -17.33 -11.01
N LYS A 155 -14.94 -18.49 -11.65
CA LYS A 155 -14.63 -18.63 -13.09
C LYS A 155 -15.58 -17.86 -13.99
N ASP A 156 -16.87 -17.76 -13.63
CA ASP A 156 -17.90 -17.09 -14.43
C ASP A 156 -17.71 -15.57 -14.54
N VAL A 157 -17.20 -14.92 -13.48
CA VAL A 157 -16.99 -13.45 -13.46
C VAL A 157 -15.56 -13.05 -13.81
N LYS A 158 -14.62 -14.02 -13.85
CA LYS A 158 -13.20 -13.82 -14.11
C LYS A 158 -12.91 -12.80 -15.21
N LYS A 159 -13.50 -12.97 -16.39
CA LYS A 159 -13.21 -12.11 -17.56
C LYS A 159 -13.53 -10.63 -17.28
N ASN A 160 -14.64 -10.37 -16.57
CA ASN A 160 -15.06 -9.01 -16.28
C ASN A 160 -14.27 -8.43 -15.10
N VAL A 161 -14.01 -9.22 -14.06
CA VAL A 161 -13.14 -8.83 -12.94
C VAL A 161 -11.74 -8.44 -13.42
N MET A 162 -11.14 -9.22 -14.31
CA MET A 162 -9.83 -8.89 -14.89
C MET A 162 -9.90 -7.61 -15.74
N ARG A 163 -11.01 -7.37 -16.45
CA ARG A 163 -11.21 -6.11 -17.18
C ARG A 163 -11.28 -4.93 -16.21
N ASP A 164 -12.01 -5.06 -15.11
CA ASP A 164 -12.14 -4.01 -14.10
C ASP A 164 -10.78 -3.69 -13.45
N ILE A 165 -9.96 -4.69 -13.13
CA ILE A 165 -8.59 -4.50 -12.62
C ILE A 165 -7.70 -3.80 -13.67
N ILE A 166 -7.78 -4.21 -14.94
CA ILE A 166 -7.03 -3.55 -16.02
C ILE A 166 -7.46 -2.09 -16.16
N THR A 167 -8.76 -1.80 -16.10
CA THR A 167 -9.30 -0.44 -16.12
C THR A 167 -8.79 0.38 -14.95
N LEU A 168 -8.92 -0.14 -13.72
CA LEU A 168 -8.42 0.47 -12.49
C LEU A 168 -6.96 0.89 -12.63
N ARG A 169 -6.10 0.00 -13.16
CA ARG A 169 -4.67 0.28 -13.30
C ARG A 169 -4.35 1.26 -14.43
N ASN A 170 -5.03 1.15 -15.58
CA ASN A 170 -4.68 1.93 -16.79
C ASN A 170 -5.24 3.35 -16.79
N PHE A 171 -6.34 3.58 -16.09
CA PHE A 171 -7.04 4.86 -16.13
C PHE A 171 -6.23 6.03 -15.53
N PRO A 172 -5.58 5.91 -14.35
CA PRO A 172 -4.68 6.96 -13.83
C PRO A 172 -3.49 7.22 -14.76
N SER A 173 -2.88 6.19 -15.36
CA SER A 173 -1.70 6.34 -16.22
C SER A 173 -1.86 7.37 -17.33
N ARG A 174 -3.04 7.45 -17.94
CA ARG A 174 -3.31 8.36 -19.06
C ARG A 174 -3.58 9.81 -18.61
N HIS A 175 -4.04 9.98 -17.38
CA HIS A 175 -4.51 11.26 -16.83
C HIS A 175 -3.56 11.85 -15.79
N GLY A 176 -2.57 11.09 -15.33
CA GLY A 176 -1.69 11.44 -14.22
C GLY A 176 -2.24 10.88 -12.92
N MET A 177 -3.37 11.42 -12.48
CA MET A 177 -4.14 10.96 -11.34
C MET A 177 -5.63 11.01 -11.68
N ILE A 178 -6.42 10.21 -10.97
CA ILE A 178 -7.88 10.25 -11.05
C ILE A 178 -8.46 10.10 -9.64
N THR A 179 -9.72 10.48 -9.50
CA THR A 179 -10.52 10.19 -8.30
C THR A 179 -11.13 8.80 -8.38
N LEU A 180 -11.40 8.18 -7.22
CA LEU A 180 -12.16 6.93 -7.16
C LEU A 180 -13.51 7.03 -7.87
N ASP A 181 -14.25 8.12 -7.66
CA ASP A 181 -15.58 8.33 -8.24
C ASP A 181 -15.57 8.42 -9.77
N ALA A 182 -14.41 8.64 -10.39
CA ALA A 182 -14.27 8.62 -11.84
C ALA A 182 -14.20 7.19 -12.41
N LEU A 183 -14.03 6.17 -11.57
CA LEU A 183 -13.99 4.77 -12.00
C LEU A 183 -15.39 4.18 -12.07
N GLU A 184 -15.78 3.73 -13.27
CA GLU A 184 -16.98 2.93 -13.47
C GLU A 184 -16.61 1.45 -13.51
N LEU A 185 -16.38 0.83 -12.34
CA LEU A 185 -16.14 -0.62 -12.24
C LEU A 185 -17.44 -1.36 -11.93
N THR A 186 -17.57 -2.57 -12.47
CA THR A 186 -18.84 -3.32 -12.43
C THR A 186 -18.90 -4.37 -11.34
N HIS A 187 -17.75 -4.84 -10.84
CA HIS A 187 -17.65 -5.94 -9.87
C HIS A 187 -17.13 -5.52 -8.49
N PHE A 188 -16.84 -4.24 -8.29
CA PHE A 188 -16.27 -3.72 -7.05
C PHE A 188 -17.03 -2.49 -6.60
N ASN A 189 -17.38 -2.43 -5.32
CA ASN A 189 -17.82 -1.18 -4.68
C ASN A 189 -16.62 -0.34 -4.23
N ASP A 190 -16.84 0.91 -3.83
CA ASP A 190 -15.76 1.85 -3.44
C ASP A 190 -14.82 1.31 -2.35
N GLN A 191 -15.34 0.56 -1.37
CA GLN A 191 -14.51 -0.03 -0.32
C GLN A 191 -13.63 -1.16 -0.88
N GLU A 192 -14.15 -1.97 -1.79
CA GLU A 192 -13.42 -3.02 -2.48
C GLU A 192 -12.37 -2.45 -3.44
N ILE A 193 -12.68 -1.32 -4.10
CA ILE A 193 -11.72 -0.60 -4.94
C ILE A 193 -10.57 -0.04 -4.10
N LYS A 194 -10.87 0.63 -2.98
CA LYS A 194 -9.84 1.10 -2.03
C LYS A 194 -8.96 -0.05 -1.55
N ARG A 195 -9.57 -1.18 -1.21
CA ARG A 195 -8.86 -2.38 -0.77
C ARG A 195 -7.96 -2.96 -1.86
N LEU A 196 -8.39 -2.95 -3.12
CA LEU A 196 -7.56 -3.33 -4.26
C LEU A 196 -6.35 -2.41 -4.40
N ILE A 197 -6.56 -1.10 -4.37
CA ILE A 197 -5.50 -0.09 -4.48
C ILE A 197 -4.49 -0.28 -3.35
N ASN A 198 -4.94 -0.36 -2.09
CA ASN A 198 -4.07 -0.52 -0.92
C ASN A 198 -3.28 -1.84 -0.94
N GLY A 199 -3.82 -2.86 -1.62
CA GLY A 199 -3.14 -4.14 -1.82
C GLY A 199 -2.00 -4.10 -2.84
N ILE A 200 -1.85 -3.01 -3.59
CA ILE A 200 -0.78 -2.82 -4.59
C ILE A 200 0.33 -1.97 -3.96
N PRO A 201 1.55 -2.51 -3.75
CA PRO A 201 2.66 -1.79 -3.09
C PRO A 201 3.02 -0.47 -3.77
N GLU A 202 2.85 -0.40 -5.09
CA GLU A 202 3.20 0.78 -5.89
C GLU A 202 2.03 1.75 -6.07
N SER A 203 0.97 1.59 -5.28
CA SER A 203 -0.12 2.56 -5.23
C SER A 203 0.25 3.78 -4.39
N TRP A 204 -0.16 4.94 -4.89
CA TRP A 204 -0.15 6.18 -4.12
C TRP A 204 -1.57 6.74 -4.06
N GLN A 205 -1.99 7.24 -2.89
CA GLN A 205 -3.29 7.88 -2.74
C GLN A 205 -3.32 9.00 -1.68
N CYS A 206 -4.27 9.92 -1.84
CA CYS A 206 -4.62 10.91 -0.82
C CYS A 206 -6.10 11.28 -0.84
N LEU A 207 -6.63 11.69 0.31
CA LEU A 207 -7.95 12.30 0.42
C LEU A 207 -7.81 13.83 0.27
N HIS A 208 -8.59 14.43 -0.62
CA HIS A 208 -8.66 15.88 -0.80
C HIS A 208 -10.09 16.28 -1.18
N GLU A 209 -10.69 17.22 -0.44
CA GLU A 209 -12.07 17.68 -0.66
C GLU A 209 -13.09 16.52 -0.80
N ASN A 210 -13.01 15.54 0.11
CA ASN A 210 -13.81 14.29 0.12
C ASN A 210 -13.62 13.37 -1.09
N GLN A 211 -12.66 13.64 -1.97
CA GLN A 211 -12.31 12.78 -3.09
C GLN A 211 -10.99 12.06 -2.82
N THR A 212 -10.98 10.74 -3.03
CA THR A 212 -9.75 9.95 -2.95
C THR A 212 -9.08 9.98 -4.32
N TRP A 213 -7.94 10.67 -4.39
CA TRP A 213 -7.07 10.70 -5.57
C TRP A 213 -6.05 9.58 -5.49
N PHE A 214 -5.74 8.96 -6.62
CA PHE A 214 -4.73 7.90 -6.66
C PHE A 214 -4.01 7.79 -8.00
N LEU A 215 -2.84 7.14 -7.96
CA LEU A 215 -2.08 6.67 -9.13
C LEU A 215 -1.28 5.41 -8.77
N PHE A 216 -0.62 4.83 -9.78
CA PHE A 216 0.35 3.76 -9.59
C PHE A 216 1.73 4.19 -10.11
N GLU A 217 2.75 3.94 -9.30
CA GLU A 217 4.15 4.37 -9.48
C GLU A 217 5.03 3.28 -10.11
N ASP A 218 4.49 2.14 -10.52
CA ASP A 218 5.21 1.01 -11.15
C ASP A 218 5.11 0.98 -12.68
N ARG A 219 4.58 2.05 -13.27
CA ARG A 219 4.18 2.04 -14.67
C ARG A 219 4.22 3.42 -15.28
N ASP A 220 4.23 3.43 -16.62
CA ASP A 220 4.08 4.63 -17.42
C ASP A 220 2.85 5.43 -16.94
N ASN A 221 3.10 6.68 -16.55
CA ASN A 221 2.10 7.55 -15.96
C ASN A 221 2.39 8.99 -16.38
N ARG A 222 1.38 9.68 -16.92
CA ARG A 222 1.54 11.02 -17.46
C ARG A 222 2.12 12.03 -16.47
N LEU A 223 1.72 12.01 -15.19
CA LEU A 223 2.26 12.93 -14.19
C LEU A 223 3.74 12.63 -13.93
N ILE A 224 4.08 11.35 -13.80
CA ILE A 224 5.46 10.89 -13.61
C ILE A 224 6.30 11.30 -14.82
N ASN A 225 5.85 11.06 -16.05
CA ASN A 225 6.58 11.45 -17.26
C ASN A 225 6.79 12.97 -17.38
N LEU A 226 5.83 13.78 -16.91
CA LEU A 226 6.00 15.24 -16.83
C LEU A 226 7.09 15.60 -15.80
N MET A 227 7.09 14.92 -14.65
CA MET A 227 8.11 15.10 -13.62
C MET A 227 9.50 14.67 -14.12
N GLU A 228 9.62 13.50 -14.76
CA GLU A 228 10.86 13.02 -15.39
C GLU A 228 11.46 14.05 -16.35
N LYS A 229 10.62 14.74 -17.13
CA LYS A 229 11.03 15.84 -18.01
C LYS A 229 11.40 17.12 -17.26
N ALA A 230 10.67 17.47 -16.20
CA ALA A 230 10.97 18.63 -15.36
C ALA A 230 12.40 18.54 -14.81
N TYR A 231 12.80 17.36 -14.32
CA TYR A 231 14.15 17.09 -13.79
C TYR A 231 15.24 16.95 -14.87
N CYS A 232 14.91 17.11 -16.16
CA CYS A 232 15.94 17.39 -17.17
C CYS A 232 16.46 18.82 -17.06
N THR A 233 15.73 19.73 -16.41
CA THR A 233 16.12 21.14 -16.24
C THR A 233 17.02 21.38 -15.03
N GLY A 234 17.13 20.43 -14.10
CA GLY A 234 17.85 20.59 -12.83
C GLY A 234 17.66 19.39 -11.91
N SER A 235 18.27 19.41 -10.72
CA SER A 235 18.24 18.29 -9.77
C SER A 235 17.31 18.51 -8.58
N SER A 236 16.96 19.77 -8.29
CA SER A 236 16.09 20.15 -7.18
C SER A 236 15.06 21.18 -7.62
N CYS A 237 13.87 21.12 -7.04
CA CYS A 237 12.81 22.09 -7.29
C CYS A 237 12.02 22.37 -6.02
N GLU A 238 11.58 23.62 -5.85
CA GLU A 238 10.59 23.95 -4.83
C GLU A 238 9.27 23.21 -5.10
N ILE A 239 8.64 22.68 -4.06
CA ILE A 239 7.47 21.80 -4.17
C ILE A 239 6.27 22.52 -4.79
N GLU A 240 5.97 23.75 -4.36
CA GLU A 240 4.86 24.54 -4.92
C GLU A 240 5.08 24.83 -6.40
N ARG A 241 6.27 25.33 -6.74
CA ARG A 241 6.71 25.59 -8.11
C ARG A 241 6.59 24.37 -9.02
N LEU A 242 7.03 23.20 -8.55
CA LEU A 242 6.93 21.97 -9.33
C LEU A 242 5.47 21.55 -9.52
N ALA A 243 4.67 21.60 -8.44
CA ALA A 243 3.27 21.18 -8.48
C ALA A 243 2.44 22.05 -9.46
N GLU A 244 2.62 23.36 -9.45
CA GLU A 244 1.99 24.27 -10.42
C GLU A 244 2.38 23.96 -11.86
N THR A 245 3.67 23.67 -12.09
CA THR A 245 4.20 23.36 -13.42
C THR A 245 3.62 22.04 -13.94
N LEU A 246 3.56 21.02 -13.09
CA LEU A 246 3.01 19.71 -13.42
C LEU A 246 1.49 19.79 -13.68
N GLU A 247 0.75 20.52 -12.86
CA GLU A 247 -0.69 20.77 -13.05
C GLU A 247 -0.95 21.40 -14.43
N ASN A 248 -0.17 22.42 -14.77
CA ASN A 248 -0.27 23.10 -16.06
C ASN A 248 0.14 22.19 -17.24
N GLY A 249 1.13 21.34 -17.04
CA GLY A 249 1.55 20.31 -18.00
C GLY A 249 0.47 19.26 -18.26
N LEU A 250 -0.30 18.87 -17.24
CA LEU A 250 -1.45 17.96 -17.40
C LEU A 250 -2.57 18.58 -18.25
N ARG A 251 -2.72 19.91 -18.22
CA ARG A 251 -3.71 20.63 -19.06
C ARG A 251 -3.34 20.68 -20.55
N SER A 252 -2.15 20.21 -20.95
CA SER A 252 -1.75 20.12 -22.38
C SER A 252 -2.61 19.19 -23.25
N ARG A 253 -3.47 18.36 -22.64
CA ARG A 253 -4.44 17.52 -23.35
C ARG A 253 -5.82 17.78 -22.78
N SER A 254 -6.82 17.95 -23.65
CA SER A 254 -8.21 18.05 -23.24
C SER A 254 -8.67 16.78 -22.53
N SER A 255 -9.30 16.94 -21.37
CA SER A 255 -9.90 15.86 -20.59
C SER A 255 -11.31 16.26 -20.17
N LYS A 256 -12.22 15.28 -20.08
CA LYS A 256 -13.54 15.47 -19.44
C LYS A 256 -13.46 15.32 -17.92
N LEU A 257 -12.42 14.67 -17.42
CA LEU A 257 -12.18 14.47 -16.00
C LEU A 257 -11.48 15.67 -15.39
N PRO A 258 -11.69 15.94 -14.08
CA PRO A 258 -10.92 16.93 -13.36
C PRO A 258 -9.43 16.56 -13.37
N PHE A 259 -8.58 17.59 -13.43
CA PHE A 259 -7.14 17.44 -13.20
C PHE A 259 -6.86 17.48 -11.69
N PRO A 260 -5.83 16.79 -11.19
CA PRO A 260 -5.45 16.88 -9.79
C PRO A 260 -5.14 18.34 -9.40
N PRO A 261 -5.72 18.85 -8.32
CA PRO A 261 -5.36 20.16 -7.77
C PRO A 261 -3.88 20.24 -7.40
N VAL A 262 -3.32 21.46 -7.39
CA VAL A 262 -1.92 21.70 -6.96
C VAL A 262 -1.65 21.07 -5.60
N ALA A 263 -2.56 21.22 -4.63
CA ALA A 263 -2.44 20.63 -3.30
C ALA A 263 -2.32 19.09 -3.30
N VAL A 264 -2.99 18.40 -4.23
CA VAL A 264 -2.89 16.94 -4.39
C VAL A 264 -1.51 16.57 -4.96
N ILE A 265 -1.02 17.32 -5.95
CA ILE A 265 0.32 17.10 -6.51
C ILE A 265 1.41 17.39 -5.46
N GLN A 266 1.26 18.42 -4.63
CA GLN A 266 2.19 18.70 -3.52
C GLN A 266 2.25 17.53 -2.52
N GLN A 267 1.10 16.95 -2.17
CA GLN A 267 1.07 15.75 -1.30
C GLN A 267 1.79 14.57 -1.94
N PHE A 268 1.60 14.36 -3.25
CA PHE A 268 2.33 13.33 -4.00
C PHE A 268 3.83 13.58 -3.98
N LEU A 269 4.29 14.81 -4.28
CA LEU A 269 5.71 15.13 -4.27
C LEU A 269 6.36 14.91 -2.89
N ARG A 270 5.62 15.10 -1.79
CA ARG A 270 6.13 14.83 -0.44
C ARG A 270 6.21 13.35 -0.10
N SER A 271 5.21 12.56 -0.50
CA SER A 271 5.05 11.18 -0.04
C SER A 271 5.36 10.09 -1.08
N SER A 272 5.58 10.46 -2.35
CA SER A 272 5.97 9.54 -3.42
C SER A 272 7.30 8.85 -3.10
N LYS A 273 7.42 7.56 -3.43
CA LYS A 273 8.69 6.83 -3.32
C LYS A 273 9.74 7.32 -4.33
N LEU A 274 9.29 7.98 -5.39
CA LEU A 274 10.12 8.54 -6.45
C LEU A 274 10.76 9.88 -6.07
N THR A 275 10.51 10.38 -4.85
CA THR A 275 11.02 11.69 -4.43
C THR A 275 11.75 11.62 -3.10
N ARG A 276 12.66 12.56 -2.89
CA ARG A 276 13.21 12.90 -1.57
C ARG A 276 12.98 14.37 -1.32
N VAL A 277 12.53 14.71 -0.11
CA VAL A 277 12.21 16.08 0.28
C VAL A 277 13.19 16.55 1.34
N GLN A 278 13.68 17.78 1.18
CA GLN A 278 14.45 18.48 2.19
C GLN A 278 13.90 19.90 2.28
N ASN A 279 13.38 20.28 3.44
CA ASN A 279 12.63 21.54 3.61
C ASN A 279 11.47 21.64 2.58
N GLU A 280 11.42 22.72 1.79
CA GLU A 280 10.43 22.93 0.74
C GLU A 280 10.91 22.51 -0.66
N PHE A 281 12.05 21.83 -0.73
CA PHE A 281 12.64 21.36 -1.98
C PHE A 281 12.48 19.85 -2.13
N VAL A 282 12.20 19.44 -3.36
CA VAL A 282 12.06 18.05 -3.78
C VAL A 282 13.13 17.71 -4.80
N THR A 283 13.66 16.50 -4.67
CA THR A 283 14.55 15.86 -5.64
C THR A 283 13.86 14.60 -6.16
N PHE A 284 14.22 14.18 -7.37
CA PHE A 284 13.65 13.02 -8.04
C PHE A 284 14.61 11.85 -8.04
N HIS A 285 14.11 10.71 -7.58
CA HIS A 285 14.78 9.44 -7.47
C HIS A 285 14.21 8.47 -8.52
N GLY A 286 14.38 8.83 -9.79
CA GLY A 286 13.95 8.06 -10.95
C GLY A 286 14.72 8.45 -12.21
N GLU A 287 14.37 7.88 -13.35
CA GLU A 287 15.08 8.13 -14.61
C GLU A 287 14.62 9.44 -15.28
N LYS A 288 15.57 10.24 -15.75
CA LYS A 288 15.23 11.47 -16.50
C LYS A 288 14.52 11.14 -17.80
N GLY A 289 13.53 11.95 -18.14
CA GLY A 289 12.68 11.73 -19.31
C GLY A 289 13.38 12.08 -20.62
N THR A 290 12.86 11.57 -21.74
CA THR A 290 13.32 11.98 -23.07
C THR A 290 12.70 13.32 -23.47
N LEU A 291 13.55 14.26 -23.89
CA LEU A 291 13.14 15.57 -24.40
C LEU A 291 13.07 15.58 -25.93
N SER A 292 12.09 16.32 -26.45
CA SER A 292 12.03 16.70 -27.86
C SER A 292 13.04 17.81 -28.18
N ASP A 293 13.36 18.01 -29.47
CA ASP A 293 14.30 19.05 -29.90
C ASP A 293 13.92 20.43 -29.37
N ILE A 294 12.64 20.82 -29.48
CA ILE A 294 12.18 22.12 -28.97
C ILE A 294 12.27 22.25 -27.44
N GLU A 295 12.15 21.14 -26.70
CA GLU A 295 12.33 21.13 -25.24
C GLU A 295 13.82 21.31 -24.88
N ASN A 296 14.74 20.69 -25.63
CA ASN A 296 16.18 20.92 -25.48
C ASN A 296 16.56 22.38 -25.81
N GLU A 297 15.99 22.95 -26.87
CA GLU A 297 16.20 24.35 -27.23
C GLU A 297 15.70 25.32 -26.14
N CYS A 298 14.60 25.01 -25.45
CA CYS A 298 14.20 25.79 -24.29
C CYS A 298 15.25 25.78 -23.17
N ILE A 299 15.84 24.63 -22.86
CA ILE A 299 16.91 24.54 -21.85
C ILE A 299 18.13 25.34 -22.30
N HIS A 300 18.58 25.17 -23.54
CA HIS A 300 19.71 25.90 -24.10
C HIS A 300 19.49 27.42 -24.08
N PHE A 301 18.29 27.88 -24.43
CA PHE A 301 17.93 29.28 -24.35
C PHE A 301 18.09 29.82 -22.93
N PHE A 302 17.49 29.17 -21.93
CA PHE A 302 17.56 29.64 -20.54
C PHE A 302 18.98 29.55 -19.99
N ASP A 303 19.72 28.49 -20.28
CA ASP A 303 21.13 28.38 -19.88
C ASP A 303 22.00 29.49 -20.51
N SER A 304 21.69 29.95 -21.73
CA SER A 304 22.43 31.04 -22.40
C SER A 304 22.22 32.43 -21.77
N ILE A 305 21.16 32.59 -20.98
CA ILE A 305 20.81 33.84 -20.29
C ILE A 305 20.94 33.72 -18.77
N ASP A 306 21.76 32.79 -18.31
CA ASP A 306 21.99 32.51 -16.88
C ASP A 306 20.69 32.20 -16.10
N ARG A 307 19.73 31.55 -16.79
CA ARG A 307 18.42 31.14 -16.27
C ARG A 307 17.54 32.27 -15.74
N GLU A 308 17.85 33.51 -16.11
CA GLU A 308 17.04 34.68 -15.77
C GLU A 308 15.60 34.54 -16.31
N PRO A 309 14.58 34.90 -15.51
CA PRO A 309 13.20 34.88 -15.97
C PRO A 309 12.96 35.81 -17.17
N VAL A 310 12.06 35.40 -18.07
CA VAL A 310 11.72 36.16 -19.28
C VAL A 310 10.22 36.28 -19.49
N ASP A 311 9.81 37.24 -20.32
CA ASP A 311 8.44 37.29 -20.81
C ASP A 311 8.18 36.26 -21.93
N SER A 312 6.90 35.93 -22.16
CA SER A 312 6.50 35.00 -23.21
C SER A 312 6.96 35.44 -24.62
N PRO A 313 6.84 36.73 -25.02
CA PRO A 313 7.32 37.20 -26.32
C PRO A 313 8.81 36.94 -26.59
N LYS A 314 9.69 37.11 -25.60
CA LYS A 314 11.14 36.89 -25.74
C LYS A 314 11.44 35.42 -26.05
N LEU A 315 10.88 34.49 -25.27
CA LEU A 315 11.05 33.06 -25.51
C LEU A 315 10.46 32.62 -26.87
N LYS A 316 9.24 33.08 -27.20
CA LYS A 316 8.61 32.75 -28.49
C LYS A 316 9.40 33.26 -29.68
N ARG A 317 9.98 34.46 -29.61
CA ARG A 317 10.80 35.02 -30.69
C ARG A 317 12.04 34.16 -30.95
N HIS A 318 12.69 33.69 -29.89
CA HIS A 318 13.82 32.77 -30.01
C HIS A 318 13.40 31.46 -30.70
N LEU A 319 12.34 30.80 -30.22
CA LEU A 319 11.87 29.55 -30.83
C LEU A 319 11.42 29.72 -32.29
N LYS A 320 10.82 30.85 -32.65
CA LYS A 320 10.48 31.17 -34.06
C LYS A 320 11.71 31.34 -34.94
N SER A 321 12.82 31.85 -34.40
CA SER A 321 14.08 31.99 -35.15
C SER A 321 14.73 30.65 -35.50
N LEU A 322 14.34 29.58 -34.81
CA LEU A 322 14.71 28.19 -35.08
C LEU A 322 13.68 27.46 -35.97
N GLU A 323 12.80 28.20 -36.64
CA GLU A 323 11.80 27.69 -37.59
C GLU A 323 10.70 26.78 -37.00
N TYR A 324 10.52 26.75 -35.67
CA TYR A 324 9.40 26.02 -35.06
C TYR A 324 8.04 26.68 -35.36
N GLY A 325 7.02 25.87 -35.60
CA GLY A 325 5.66 26.34 -35.88
C GLY A 325 4.93 26.90 -34.64
N ASP A 326 4.08 27.90 -34.84
CA ASP A 326 3.35 28.61 -33.78
C ASP A 326 2.55 27.69 -32.84
N SER A 327 1.93 26.64 -33.37
CA SER A 327 1.16 25.68 -32.55
C SER A 327 2.05 24.94 -31.56
N LEU A 328 3.21 24.45 -32.03
CA LEU A 328 4.18 23.74 -31.20
C LEU A 328 4.80 24.68 -30.16
N ILE A 329 5.20 25.89 -30.57
CA ILE A 329 5.72 26.92 -29.68
C ILE A 329 4.72 27.24 -28.57
N ASN A 330 3.45 27.48 -28.92
CA ASN A 330 2.44 27.82 -27.91
C ASN A 330 2.26 26.71 -26.87
N LYS A 331 2.25 25.45 -27.32
CA LYS A 331 2.14 24.30 -26.43
C LYS A 331 3.38 24.14 -25.53
N THR A 332 4.57 24.27 -26.11
CA THR A 332 5.85 24.16 -25.38
C THR A 332 6.10 25.34 -24.45
N VAL A 333 5.56 26.53 -24.70
CA VAL A 333 5.73 27.67 -23.78
C VAL A 333 4.68 27.65 -22.66
N HIS A 334 3.43 27.30 -22.97
CA HIS A 334 2.32 27.49 -22.02
C HIS A 334 1.88 26.22 -21.29
N ASN A 335 2.27 25.03 -21.73
CA ASN A 335 1.94 23.77 -21.05
C ASN A 335 3.16 22.85 -20.91
N SER A 336 4.35 23.44 -20.80
CA SER A 336 5.58 22.67 -20.68
C SER A 336 5.81 22.20 -19.24
N PRO A 337 6.31 20.95 -19.07
CA PRO A 337 6.79 20.48 -17.78
C PRO A 337 8.14 21.08 -17.39
N LEU A 338 8.84 21.77 -18.31
CA LEU A 338 10.19 22.33 -18.09
C LEU A 338 10.13 23.80 -17.63
N ILE A 339 9.01 24.49 -17.86
CA ILE A 339 8.91 25.94 -17.69
C ILE A 339 7.84 26.26 -16.66
N HIS A 340 8.26 26.87 -15.56
CA HIS A 340 7.36 27.47 -14.59
C HIS A 340 6.89 28.84 -15.10
N ILE A 341 5.63 29.18 -14.80
CA ILE A 341 5.01 30.45 -15.16
C ILE A 341 4.61 31.16 -13.88
N ASP A 342 5.40 32.14 -13.46
CA ASP A 342 5.08 32.99 -12.32
C ASP A 342 3.99 33.99 -12.75
N LYS A 343 2.86 33.95 -12.03
CA LYS A 343 1.66 34.77 -12.28
C LYS A 343 1.43 35.83 -11.20
N THR A 344 2.31 35.94 -10.20
CA THR A 344 2.14 36.81 -9.03
C THR A 344 1.97 38.29 -9.41
N GLY A 345 2.66 38.75 -10.45
CA GLY A 345 2.56 40.13 -10.95
C GLY A 345 1.25 40.50 -11.64
N GLY A 346 0.32 39.57 -11.84
CA GLY A 346 -0.95 39.78 -12.55
C GLY A 346 -0.90 39.53 -14.07
N ARG A 347 -2.02 39.80 -14.77
CA ARG A 347 -2.11 39.56 -16.22
C ARG A 347 -1.14 40.47 -16.97
N LYS A 348 -0.41 39.91 -17.95
CA LYS A 348 0.61 40.56 -18.82
C LYS A 348 2.01 40.76 -18.21
N THR A 349 2.23 40.38 -16.96
CA THR A 349 3.54 40.47 -16.28
C THR A 349 4.13 39.09 -15.95
N TYR A 350 3.58 38.04 -16.56
CA TYR A 350 4.02 36.66 -16.34
C TYR A 350 5.49 36.47 -16.68
N GLN A 351 6.22 35.84 -15.76
CA GLN A 351 7.61 35.48 -15.94
C GLN A 351 7.74 33.98 -16.19
N PHE A 352 8.60 33.62 -17.12
CA PHE A 352 8.86 32.25 -17.56
C PHE A 352 10.30 31.91 -17.21
N SER A 353 10.51 30.81 -16.50
CA SER A 353 11.84 30.31 -16.13
C SER A 353 11.85 28.78 -16.05
N LEU A 354 13.04 28.17 -16.09
CA LEU A 354 13.17 26.72 -15.91
C LEU A 354 12.66 26.29 -14.54
N VAL A 355 11.92 25.19 -14.49
CA VAL A 355 11.24 24.73 -13.28
C VAL A 355 12.23 24.33 -12.18
N CYS A 356 13.26 23.53 -12.50
CA CYS A 356 14.24 23.06 -11.52
C CYS A 356 15.52 23.90 -11.53
N ASN A 357 16.16 23.95 -10.36
CA ASN A 357 17.46 24.58 -10.13
C ASN A 357 18.61 23.61 -10.50
N LYS A 358 19.76 24.15 -10.94
CA LYS A 358 21.00 23.36 -11.04
C LYS A 358 21.47 22.98 -9.63
N ASP A 359 22.25 21.91 -9.53
CA ASP A 359 22.78 21.39 -8.26
C ASP A 359 23.34 22.49 -7.35
N ASP A 360 23.05 22.37 -6.04
CA ASP A 360 23.71 23.03 -4.89
C ASP A 360 23.27 24.45 -4.42
N ASP A 361 22.09 24.95 -4.81
CA ASP A 361 21.55 26.20 -4.24
C ASP A 361 20.73 25.99 -2.94
N SER A 362 20.56 24.73 -2.51
CA SER A 362 19.67 24.34 -1.39
C SER A 362 20.40 23.82 -0.14
N THR A 363 21.73 23.84 -0.08
CA THR A 363 22.50 23.56 1.15
C THR A 363 22.52 24.76 2.12
N GLY A 364 21.43 25.54 2.16
CA GLY A 364 21.16 26.42 3.29
C GLY A 364 21.07 25.57 4.56
N ASN A 365 21.85 25.95 5.58
CA ASN A 365 22.05 25.33 6.90
C ASN A 365 20.76 25.23 7.77
N GLN A 366 19.60 24.94 7.17
CA GLN A 366 18.35 24.69 7.86
C GLN A 366 18.18 23.20 8.09
N LYS A 367 18.03 22.87 9.38
CA LYS A 367 17.76 21.51 9.85
C LYS A 367 16.43 21.06 9.26
N ASP A 368 16.43 19.90 8.60
CA ASP A 368 15.23 19.31 8.01
C ASP A 368 14.11 19.21 9.06
N ASP A 369 12.86 19.36 8.65
CA ASP A 369 11.74 19.06 9.55
C ASP A 369 11.80 17.57 9.87
N ARG A 370 11.80 17.23 11.15
CA ARG A 370 11.91 15.85 11.67
C ARG A 370 10.94 14.92 10.95
N TYR A 371 9.77 15.41 10.56
CA TYR A 371 8.81 14.65 9.78
C TYR A 371 9.39 14.16 8.43
N GLN A 372 9.97 15.05 7.63
CA GLN A 372 10.51 14.70 6.30
C GLN A 372 11.73 13.79 6.40
N GLU A 373 12.56 13.99 7.42
CA GLU A 373 13.69 13.09 7.71
C GLU A 373 13.20 11.63 7.87
N PHE A 374 12.16 11.42 8.68
CA PHE A 374 11.59 10.09 8.90
C PHE A 374 10.88 9.55 7.66
N VAL A 375 10.17 10.38 6.91
CA VAL A 375 9.55 9.98 5.63
C VAL A 375 10.61 9.48 4.65
N ASN A 376 11.72 10.19 4.47
CA ASN A 376 12.81 9.77 3.59
C ASN A 376 13.43 8.44 4.05
N ARG A 377 13.73 8.29 5.35
CA ARG A 377 14.25 7.02 5.91
C ARG A 377 13.28 5.85 5.73
N LEU A 378 11.96 6.10 5.85
CA LEU A 378 10.92 5.09 5.62
C LEU A 378 10.81 4.71 4.14
N LYS A 379 11.01 5.65 3.20
CA LYS A 379 11.09 5.36 1.75
C LYS A 379 12.25 4.41 1.44
N ASP A 380 13.41 4.61 2.05
CA ASP A 380 14.57 3.75 1.85
C ASP A 380 14.30 2.30 2.33
N ILE A 381 13.53 2.13 3.41
CA ILE A 381 13.08 0.80 3.86
C ILE A 381 12.07 0.20 2.88
N ALA A 382 11.13 1.00 2.39
CA ALA A 382 10.10 0.53 1.46
C ALA A 382 10.70 0.04 0.13
N GLU A 383 11.78 0.64 -0.36
CA GLU A 383 12.52 0.18 -1.55
C GLU A 383 13.06 -1.25 -1.38
N LEU A 384 13.42 -1.65 -0.16
CA LEU A 384 13.88 -3.01 0.16
C LEU A 384 12.73 -3.98 0.45
N GLY A 385 11.49 -3.49 0.44
CA GLY A 385 10.30 -4.15 0.99
C GLY A 385 10.17 -3.89 2.50
N THR A 386 8.99 -3.46 2.93
CA THR A 386 8.66 -3.24 4.35
C THR A 386 8.57 -4.55 5.15
N ASP A 387 8.40 -5.69 4.49
CA ASP A 387 8.37 -7.01 5.12
C ASP A 387 9.69 -7.77 4.85
N ALA A 388 10.28 -8.38 5.89
CA ALA A 388 11.49 -9.21 5.77
C ALA A 388 11.16 -10.71 5.68
N GLU A 389 11.78 -11.42 4.72
CA GLU A 389 11.71 -12.89 4.63
C GLU A 389 12.62 -13.58 5.67
N HIS A 390 12.23 -13.66 6.95
CA HIS A 390 12.81 -14.59 7.94
C HIS A 390 11.85 -14.86 9.12
N GLU A 391 12.17 -15.88 9.96
CA GLU A 391 11.37 -16.65 10.96
C GLU A 391 10.34 -15.96 11.89
N ALA A 392 10.15 -14.65 11.79
CA ALA A 392 8.89 -13.99 12.09
C ALA A 392 8.83 -12.77 11.16
N ASN A 393 7.77 -12.60 10.36
CA ASN A 393 7.56 -11.43 9.50
C ASN A 393 7.83 -10.14 10.31
N ARG A 394 9.06 -9.62 10.26
CA ARG A 394 9.46 -8.41 10.96
C ARG A 394 9.16 -7.27 10.00
N ARG A 395 8.17 -6.47 10.38
CA ARG A 395 7.86 -5.18 9.76
C ARG A 395 9.05 -4.25 9.96
N ARG A 396 9.79 -3.98 8.91
CA ARG A 396 11.04 -3.20 8.95
C ARG A 396 10.78 -1.74 9.29
N GLU A 397 9.64 -1.21 8.86
CA GLU A 397 9.20 0.16 9.16
C GLU A 397 8.91 0.38 10.65
N GLN A 398 8.55 -0.68 11.38
CA GLN A 398 8.13 -0.60 12.77
C GLN A 398 9.23 -0.04 13.68
N ASP A 399 10.49 -0.33 13.40
CA ASP A 399 11.62 0.16 14.20
C ASP A 399 11.78 1.69 14.03
N LEU A 400 11.68 2.20 12.80
CA LEU A 400 11.68 3.65 12.54
C LEU A 400 10.44 4.34 13.12
N LEU A 401 9.26 3.75 12.97
CA LEU A 401 8.02 4.30 13.55
C LEU A 401 8.07 4.30 15.09
N ARG A 402 8.77 3.35 15.70
CA ARG A 402 9.03 3.33 17.14
C ARG A 402 9.96 4.47 17.55
N GLU A 403 11.05 4.68 16.81
CA GLU A 403 11.95 5.83 17.02
C GLU A 403 11.23 7.17 16.81
N TRP A 404 10.30 7.26 15.86
CA TRP A 404 9.47 8.44 15.66
C TRP A 404 8.63 8.79 16.90
N ILE A 405 7.96 7.81 17.49
CA ILE A 405 7.11 8.03 18.68
C ILE A 405 7.95 8.33 19.92
N PHE A 406 8.93 7.48 20.21
CA PHE A 406 9.62 7.50 21.51
C PHE A 406 10.95 8.24 21.48
N GLY A 407 11.69 8.21 20.36
CA GLY A 407 13.09 8.63 20.33
C GLY A 407 13.87 8.00 21.48
N ASP A 408 14.56 8.82 22.27
CA ASP A 408 15.30 8.39 23.45
C ASP A 408 14.47 8.37 24.76
N LYS A 409 13.14 8.55 24.68
CA LYS A 409 12.28 8.59 25.87
C LYS A 409 12.10 7.21 26.50
N LEU A 410 12.26 7.16 27.81
CA LEU A 410 11.98 5.96 28.62
C LEU A 410 10.50 5.78 28.92
N CYS A 411 9.72 6.88 28.95
CA CYS A 411 8.28 6.88 29.21
C CYS A 411 7.53 7.75 28.19
N GLU A 412 6.28 7.40 27.92
CA GLU A 412 5.36 8.19 27.10
C GLU A 412 3.91 7.90 27.51
N SER A 413 2.98 8.79 27.15
CA SER A 413 1.55 8.63 27.42
C SER A 413 0.87 7.78 26.36
N CYS A 414 0.01 6.84 26.79
CA CYS A 414 -0.89 6.12 25.89
C CYS A 414 -1.89 7.09 25.24
N ALA A 415 -2.02 7.10 23.92
CA ALA A 415 -2.91 7.99 23.19
C ALA A 415 -4.39 7.82 23.55
N ILE A 416 -4.80 6.64 24.05
CA ILE A 416 -6.19 6.32 24.38
C ILE A 416 -6.50 6.62 25.85
N CYS A 417 -5.82 5.99 26.81
CA CYS A 417 -6.13 6.21 28.22
C CYS A 417 -5.35 7.38 28.85
N GLY A 418 -4.33 7.90 28.15
CA GLY A 418 -3.44 9.00 28.57
C GLY A 418 -2.81 8.82 29.94
N LYS A 419 -2.56 7.57 30.32
CA LYS A 419 -1.67 7.23 31.44
C LYS A 419 -0.25 7.11 30.88
N GLU A 420 0.72 7.48 31.69
CA GLU A 420 2.14 7.33 31.37
C GLU A 420 2.57 5.88 31.60
N PHE A 421 3.36 5.35 30.66
CA PHE A 421 3.94 4.03 30.74
C PHE A 421 5.39 4.07 30.25
N GLU A 422 6.17 3.09 30.67
CA GLU A 422 7.47 2.81 30.05
C GLU A 422 7.28 2.56 28.54
N SER A 423 8.20 3.04 27.70
CA SER A 423 8.14 2.84 26.25
C SER A 423 8.09 1.35 25.87
N ALA A 424 8.61 0.45 26.71
CA ALA A 424 8.50 -1.01 26.54
C ALA A 424 7.07 -1.55 26.75
N ALA A 425 6.23 -0.85 27.51
CA ALA A 425 4.83 -1.19 27.77
C ALA A 425 3.84 -0.54 26.78
N LEU A 426 4.37 0.16 25.76
CA LEU A 426 3.60 0.82 24.72
C LEU A 426 3.87 0.17 23.36
N ARG A 427 2.79 -0.13 22.64
CA ARG A 427 2.82 -0.53 21.24
C ARG A 427 2.81 0.72 20.36
N THR A 428 3.66 0.72 19.34
CA THR A 428 3.57 1.61 18.17
C THR A 428 2.44 1.10 17.29
N ALA A 429 1.21 1.46 17.65
CA ALA A 429 0.01 0.98 16.97
C ALA A 429 -0.29 1.87 15.76
N HIS A 430 -0.68 1.26 14.63
CA HIS A 430 -1.20 2.04 13.52
C HIS A 430 -2.61 2.55 13.85
N LYS A 431 -2.88 3.80 13.51
CA LYS A 431 -4.21 4.42 13.63
C LYS A 431 -5.20 3.72 12.69
N LYS A 432 -4.82 3.59 11.42
CA LYS A 432 -5.52 2.78 10.41
C LYS A 432 -4.96 1.38 10.41
N LYS A 433 -5.78 0.35 10.23
CA LYS A 433 -5.27 -1.04 10.14
C LYS A 433 -4.20 -1.11 9.05
N ARG A 434 -3.00 -1.61 9.38
CA ARG A 434 -1.89 -1.68 8.42
C ARG A 434 -2.26 -2.39 7.12
N SER A 435 -3.06 -3.45 7.21
CA SER A 435 -3.56 -4.21 6.05
C SER A 435 -4.50 -3.42 5.14
N GLU A 436 -5.00 -2.29 5.63
CA GLU A 436 -5.84 -1.33 4.92
C GLU A 436 -5.06 -0.05 4.59
N CYS A 437 -3.81 0.09 5.03
CA CYS A 437 -2.94 1.18 4.62
C CYS A 437 -2.31 0.86 3.26
N SER A 438 -2.35 1.84 2.36
CA SER A 438 -1.46 1.91 1.19
C SER A 438 0.00 2.10 1.63
N GLU A 439 0.95 1.85 0.73
CA GLU A 439 2.37 1.99 1.05
C GLU A 439 2.72 3.44 1.44
N ALA A 440 2.18 4.43 0.72
CA ALA A 440 2.32 5.86 1.06
C ALA A 440 1.82 6.20 2.47
N GLU A 441 0.83 5.47 2.98
CA GLU A 441 0.37 5.64 4.37
C GLU A 441 1.25 4.89 5.37
N ARG A 442 1.87 3.76 4.99
CA ARG A 442 2.80 3.02 5.87
C ARG A 442 4.11 3.75 6.11
N ILE A 443 4.54 4.55 5.13
CA ILE A 443 5.73 5.40 5.25
C ILE A 443 5.42 6.78 5.83
N ASP A 444 4.18 7.05 6.27
CA ASP A 444 3.83 8.28 6.97
C ASP A 444 4.06 8.11 8.48
N PRO A 445 5.00 8.83 9.11
CA PRO A 445 5.21 8.77 10.56
C PRO A 445 3.96 9.10 11.38
N TYR A 446 3.03 9.90 10.83
CA TYR A 446 1.77 10.21 11.48
C TYR A 446 0.74 9.08 11.42
N VAL A 447 1.00 7.95 10.76
CA VAL A 447 0.08 6.80 10.74
C VAL A 447 0.04 6.04 12.08
N VAL A 448 0.97 6.31 12.99
CA VAL A 448 1.10 5.59 14.27
C VAL A 448 0.85 6.45 15.51
N MET A 449 0.48 5.79 16.61
CA MET A 449 0.35 6.39 17.94
C MET A 449 0.72 5.37 19.04
N PRO A 450 1.17 5.82 20.23
CA PRO A 450 1.48 4.91 21.35
C PRO A 450 0.19 4.41 22.01
N ILE A 451 0.05 3.10 22.16
CA ILE A 451 -1.08 2.49 22.89
C ILE A 451 -0.56 1.51 23.94
N CYS A 452 -1.13 1.51 25.14
CA CYS A 452 -0.68 0.62 26.21
C CYS A 452 -1.09 -0.84 26.00
N LEU A 453 -0.17 -1.75 26.35
CA LEU A 453 -0.40 -3.19 26.38
C LEU A 453 -1.33 -3.63 27.52
N PHE A 454 -1.62 -2.73 28.48
CA PHE A 454 -2.47 -2.97 29.64
C PHE A 454 -3.98 -2.88 29.37
N GLY A 455 -4.39 -2.81 28.09
CA GLY A 455 -5.79 -2.99 27.70
C GLY A 455 -6.23 -2.16 26.50
N CYS A 456 -5.67 -0.96 26.30
CA CYS A 456 -6.08 -0.11 25.19
C CYS A 456 -5.74 -0.73 23.82
N ASP A 457 -4.64 -1.48 23.71
CA ASP A 457 -4.25 -2.21 22.50
C ASP A 457 -5.35 -3.20 22.08
N TYR A 458 -5.81 -4.01 23.04
CA TYR A 458 -6.89 -4.96 22.84
C TYR A 458 -8.22 -4.28 22.48
N LEU A 459 -8.60 -3.21 23.20
CA LEU A 459 -9.85 -2.49 22.94
C LEU A 459 -9.87 -1.85 21.54
N TYR A 460 -8.73 -1.31 21.09
CA TYR A 460 -8.61 -0.66 19.80
C TYR A 460 -8.62 -1.68 18.64
N GLU A 461 -7.81 -2.73 18.72
CA GLU A 461 -7.72 -3.78 17.68
C GLU A 461 -9.06 -4.50 17.44
N ASN A 462 -9.83 -4.70 18.51
CA ASN A 462 -11.16 -5.31 18.45
C ASN A 462 -12.28 -4.32 18.09
N LYS A 463 -11.95 -3.05 17.77
CA LYS A 463 -12.92 -2.00 17.45
C LYS A 463 -13.97 -1.78 18.55
N PHE A 464 -13.61 -2.00 19.82
CA PHE A 464 -14.45 -1.64 20.96
C PHE A 464 -14.33 -0.16 21.31
N VAL A 465 -13.20 0.45 20.97
CA VAL A 465 -12.99 1.90 21.01
C VAL A 465 -12.42 2.39 19.69
N THR A 466 -12.70 3.65 19.36
CA THR A 466 -12.17 4.36 18.20
C THR A 466 -11.86 5.80 18.61
N ILE A 467 -11.23 6.57 17.73
CA ILE A 467 -11.02 8.01 17.93
C ILE A 467 -11.89 8.75 16.92
N ARG A 468 -12.74 9.65 17.39
CA ARG A 468 -13.60 10.50 16.55
C ARG A 468 -13.43 11.94 17.00
N GLU A 469 -13.15 12.83 16.06
CA GLU A 469 -13.01 14.27 16.33
C GLU A 469 -12.00 14.56 17.46
N GLY A 470 -10.90 13.80 17.49
CA GLY A 470 -9.85 13.95 18.51
C GLY A 470 -10.22 13.41 19.90
N LYS A 471 -11.34 12.68 20.03
CA LYS A 471 -11.81 12.10 21.30
C LYS A 471 -11.97 10.59 21.20
N VAL A 472 -11.72 9.90 22.30
CA VAL A 472 -12.00 8.47 22.42
C VAL A 472 -13.51 8.26 22.40
N ALA A 473 -14.00 7.44 21.48
CA ALA A 473 -15.41 7.11 21.33
C ALA A 473 -15.62 5.59 21.40
N THR A 474 -16.87 5.18 21.70
CA THR A 474 -17.27 3.77 21.59
C THR A 474 -17.15 3.31 20.14
N GLY A 475 -16.50 2.17 19.94
CA GLY A 475 -16.36 1.56 18.63
C GLY A 475 -17.64 0.86 18.17
N PRO A 476 -17.66 0.37 16.91
CA PRO A 476 -18.83 -0.31 16.33
C PRO A 476 -19.10 -1.71 16.91
N GLU A 477 -18.10 -2.35 17.53
CA GLU A 477 -18.24 -3.68 18.10
C GLU A 477 -18.59 -3.60 19.59
N GLU A 478 -19.50 -4.46 20.05
CA GLU A 478 -19.85 -4.54 21.47
C GLU A 478 -18.96 -5.56 22.20
N PRO A 479 -18.32 -5.17 23.32
CA PRO A 479 -17.59 -6.13 24.14
C PRO A 479 -18.56 -7.06 24.87
N LEU A 480 -18.19 -8.33 24.97
CA LEU A 480 -19.01 -9.34 25.66
C LEU A 480 -18.92 -9.25 27.19
N SER A 481 -17.76 -8.86 27.74
CA SER A 481 -17.51 -8.88 29.18
C SER A 481 -17.90 -7.57 29.87
N SER A 482 -18.39 -7.65 31.11
CA SER A 482 -18.66 -6.47 31.95
C SER A 482 -17.40 -5.67 32.25
N ALA A 483 -16.27 -6.34 32.48
CA ALA A 483 -14.98 -5.70 32.74
C ALA A 483 -14.53 -4.84 31.55
N SER A 484 -14.70 -5.32 30.32
CA SER A 484 -14.39 -4.54 29.12
C SER A 484 -15.33 -3.33 28.99
N LYS A 485 -16.63 -3.48 29.31
CA LYS A 485 -17.59 -2.36 29.31
C LYS A 485 -17.19 -1.27 30.31
N GLU A 486 -16.77 -1.66 31.51
CA GLU A 486 -16.29 -0.74 32.54
C GLU A 486 -14.97 -0.05 32.13
N ALA A 487 -14.03 -0.80 31.56
CA ALA A 487 -12.78 -0.22 31.06
C ALA A 487 -13.04 0.84 29.96
N ILE A 488 -14.00 0.60 29.07
CA ILE A 488 -14.40 1.55 28.01
C ILE A 488 -15.04 2.80 28.63
N SER A 489 -15.96 2.65 29.59
CA SER A 489 -16.64 3.81 30.19
C SER A 489 -15.69 4.77 30.91
N GLN A 490 -14.53 4.28 31.37
CA GLN A 490 -13.50 5.10 32.00
C GLN A 490 -12.67 5.94 31.02
N ILE A 491 -12.65 5.59 29.73
CA ILE A 491 -11.80 6.25 28.72
C ILE A 491 -12.59 7.01 27.65
N VAL A 492 -13.85 6.65 27.40
CA VAL A 492 -14.71 7.33 26.42
C VAL A 492 -14.90 8.80 26.81
N GLY A 493 -14.83 9.69 25.81
CA GLY A 493 -14.90 11.15 25.97
C GLY A 493 -13.56 11.81 26.23
N ARG A 494 -12.50 11.05 26.52
CA ARG A 494 -11.16 11.60 26.74
C ARG A 494 -10.62 12.25 25.46
N GLU A 495 -10.03 13.43 25.61
CA GLU A 495 -9.30 14.11 24.54
C GLU A 495 -7.94 13.45 24.30
N VAL A 496 -7.65 13.21 23.04
CA VAL A 496 -6.39 12.68 22.57
C VAL A 496 -5.45 13.85 22.29
N GLU A 497 -4.20 13.76 22.74
CA GLU A 497 -3.21 14.82 22.51
C GLU A 497 -3.06 15.14 21.03
N GLY A 498 -2.99 16.43 20.67
CA GLY A 498 -3.00 16.88 19.27
C GLY A 498 -1.91 16.26 18.39
N ARG A 499 -0.72 16.00 18.94
CA ARG A 499 0.36 15.30 18.21
C ARG A 499 -0.01 13.89 17.76
N TRP A 500 -0.89 13.21 18.49
CA TRP A 500 -1.40 11.90 18.10
C TRP A 500 -2.58 12.00 17.14
N ILE A 501 -3.18 13.18 16.97
CA ILE A 501 -4.23 13.46 15.97
C ILE A 501 -3.65 13.96 14.64
N ALA A 502 -2.39 14.38 14.62
CA ALA A 502 -1.68 14.76 13.39
C ALA A 502 -1.72 13.65 12.33
N GLY A 503 -1.60 14.05 11.06
CA GLY A 503 -1.72 13.17 9.89
C GLY A 503 -3.06 13.31 9.19
N LYS A 504 -3.35 12.34 8.31
CA LYS A 504 -4.60 12.32 7.54
C LYS A 504 -5.79 12.01 8.45
N SER A 505 -6.92 12.68 8.21
CA SER A 505 -8.14 12.47 8.99
C SER A 505 -8.72 11.06 8.86
N ASP A 506 -8.45 10.39 7.73
CA ASP A 506 -8.91 9.05 7.44
C ASP A 506 -8.14 7.94 8.16
N TYR A 507 -7.12 8.30 8.95
CA TYR A 507 -6.39 7.36 9.79
C TYR A 507 -7.20 6.80 10.97
N PHE A 508 -8.33 7.42 11.33
CA PHE A 508 -9.13 7.02 12.48
C PHE A 508 -10.47 6.35 12.10
N HIS A 509 -10.60 5.88 10.86
CA HIS A 509 -11.83 5.27 10.34
C HIS A 509 -11.97 3.76 10.60
#